data_AF-A0A926JRK0-F1
#
_entry.id   AF-A0A926JRK0-F1
#
_cell.length_a   1.000
_cell.length_b   1.000
_cell.length_c   1.000
_cell.angle_alpha   90.00
_cell.angle_beta   90.00
_cell.angle_gamma   90.00
#
_symmetry.space_group_name_H-M   'P 1'
#
loop_
_entity.id
_entity.type
_entity.pdbx_description
1 polymer ?
#
loop_
_entity_poly.entity_id
_entity_poly.type
_entity_poly.pdbx_seq_one_letter_code
_entity_poly.pdbx_strand_id
1 'polypeptide(L)' 'MKPSNTRRDFMKTASLATAGATMLSPFSIPGAYAAGSDIIKIALIGCGGRGTGATFQAFGTGHNIKLVAMAD' A
#
# COMPACT_ATOMS: atom_id res chain seq x y z
N MET A 1 37.46 -12.05 -3.70
CA MET A 1 36.44 -10.99 -3.57
C MET A 1 35.09 -11.68 -3.37
N LYS A 2 34.53 -11.64 -2.15
CA LYS A 2 33.30 -12.36 -1.78
C LYS A 2 32.11 -11.54 -2.32
N PRO A 3 31.18 -12.09 -3.11
CA PRO A 3 30.02 -11.31 -3.53
C PRO A 3 29.20 -10.95 -2.27
N SER A 4 29.01 -9.66 -2.03
CA SER A 4 28.17 -9.21 -0.90
C SER A 4 26.73 -9.59 -1.22
N ASN A 5 26.03 -10.25 -0.29
CA ASN A 5 24.60 -10.53 -0.43
C ASN A 5 23.86 -9.20 -0.67
N THR A 6 23.43 -8.96 -1.91
CA THR A 6 22.79 -7.69 -2.24
C THR A 6 21.30 -7.77 -1.89
N ARG A 7 20.67 -6.62 -1.63
CA ARG A 7 19.20 -6.52 -1.48
C ARG A 7 18.46 -7.20 -2.64
N ARG A 8 19.05 -7.18 -3.83
CA ARG A 8 18.50 -7.80 -5.04
C ARG A 8 18.48 -9.33 -4.95
N ASP A 9 19.49 -9.94 -4.32
CA ASP A 9 19.54 -11.38 -4.12
C ASP A 9 18.51 -11.82 -3.08
N PHE A 10 18.33 -11.04 -2.01
CA PHE A 10 17.25 -11.26 -1.04
C PHE A 10 15.86 -11.16 -1.68
N MET A 11 15.62 -10.14 -2.50
CA MET A 11 14.35 -9.97 -3.22
C MET A 11 14.06 -11.13 -4.19
N LYS A 12 15.08 -11.65 -4.89
CA LYS A 12 14.94 -12.82 -5.76
C LYS A 12 14.55 -14.06 -4.96
N THR A 13 15.22 -14.33 -3.84
CA THR A 13 14.91 -15.46 -2.96
C THR A 13 13.52 -15.33 -2.35
N ALA A 14 13.14 -14.14 -1.89
CA ALA A 14 11.81 -13.86 -1.34
C ALA A 14 10.72 -14.08 -2.41
N SER A 15 10.91 -13.58 -3.63
CA SER A 15 9.95 -13.74 -4.72
C SER A 15 9.71 -15.21 -5.10
N LEU A 16 10.76 -16.03 -5.08
CA LEU A 16 10.67 -17.46 -5.40
C LEU A 16 9.92 -18.24 -4.31
N ALA A 17 10.08 -17.86 -3.03
CA ALA A 17 9.38 -18.49 -1.92
C ALA A 17 7.86 -18.19 -1.92
N THR A 18 7.46 -16.98 -2.31
CA THR A 18 6.04 -16.59 -2.41
C THR A 18 5.32 -17.16 -3.64
N ALA A 19 6.04 -17.47 -4.72
CA ALA A 19 5.43 -18.01 -5.95
C ALA A 19 4.86 -19.43 -5.77
N GLY A 20 5.37 -20.21 -4.80
CA GLY A 20 4.90 -21.58 -4.53
C GLY A 20 3.62 -21.67 -3.70
N ALA A 21 3.19 -20.57 -3.05
CA ALA A 21 2.07 -20.58 -2.09
C ALA A 21 0.72 -20.20 -2.70
N THR A 22 0.67 -19.71 -3.95
CA THR A 22 -0.58 -19.21 -4.55
C THR A 22 -1.35 -20.25 -5.37
N MET A 23 -0.94 -21.52 -5.36
CA MET A 23 -1.60 -22.58 -6.15
C MET A 23 -2.72 -23.34 -5.41
N LEU A 24 -3.21 -22.85 -4.27
CA LEU A 24 -4.34 -23.48 -3.58
C LEU A 24 -5.52 -22.52 -3.41
N SER A 25 -6.58 -22.87 -4.14
CA SER A 25 -7.99 -22.48 -4.01
C SER A 25 -8.48 -21.24 -4.81
N PRO A 26 -9.36 -21.45 -5.82
CA PRO A 26 -10.22 -20.39 -6.31
C PRO A 26 -11.37 -20.22 -5.31
N PHE A 27 -11.15 -19.42 -4.25
CA PHE A 27 -12.24 -18.97 -3.39
C PHE A 27 -13.09 -17.95 -4.14
N SER A 28 -14.10 -18.44 -4.86
CA SER A 28 -15.14 -17.58 -5.43
C SER A 28 -16.18 -17.32 -4.35
N ILE A 29 -16.25 -16.09 -3.84
CA ILE A 29 -17.35 -15.62 -2.99
C ILE A 29 -18.39 -14.98 -3.92
N PRO A 30 -19.54 -15.63 -4.19
CA PRO A 30 -20.61 -14.99 -4.94
C PRO A 30 -21.29 -13.97 -4.02
N GLY A 31 -21.36 -12.70 -4.43
CA GLY A 31 -22.12 -11.68 -3.71
C GLY A 31 -21.34 -10.83 -2.70
N ALA A 32 -20.01 -10.84 -2.72
CA ALA A 32 -19.20 -9.87 -1.96
C ALA A 32 -19.21 -8.48 -2.63
N TYR A 33 -20.38 -7.87 -2.81
CA TYR A 33 -20.46 -6.44 -3.06
C TYR A 33 -20.21 -5.75 -1.72
N ALA A 34 -18.97 -5.32 -1.50
CA ALA A 34 -18.65 -4.46 -0.38
C ALA A 34 -19.54 -3.22 -0.49
N ALA A 35 -20.51 -3.08 0.41
CA ALA A 35 -21.19 -1.81 0.68
C ALA A 35 -20.20 -0.86 1.37
N GLY A 36 -19.05 -0.63 0.74
CA GLY A 36 -18.03 0.29 1.21
C GLY A 36 -18.53 1.70 0.96
N SER A 37 -18.50 2.54 2.00
CA SER A 37 -18.39 3.97 1.78
C SER A 37 -17.11 4.17 0.96
N ASP A 38 -17.20 4.70 -0.25
CA ASP A 38 -16.09 4.84 -1.22
C ASP A 38 -15.02 5.85 -0.76
N ILE A 39 -14.61 5.75 0.51
CA ILE A 39 -13.76 6.67 1.26
C ILE A 39 -12.32 6.15 1.19
N ILE A 40 -11.44 6.97 0.64
CA ILE A 40 -10.00 6.73 0.63
C ILE A 40 -9.40 7.26 1.93
N LYS A 41 -8.99 6.36 2.82
CA LYS A 41 -8.33 6.74 4.08
C LYS A 41 -6.83 6.92 3.84
N ILE A 42 -6.30 8.07 4.21
CA ILE A 42 -4.88 8.41 4.09
C ILE A 42 -4.29 8.74 5.46
N ALA A 43 -2.98 8.58 5.61
CA ALA A 43 -2.22 9.03 6.77
C ALA A 43 -1.07 9.92 6.31
N LEU A 44 -0.73 10.94 7.11
CA LEU A 44 0.39 11.85 6.83
C LEU A 44 1.57 11.53 7.73
N ILE A 45 2.77 11.44 7.16
CA ILE A 45 4.04 11.39 7.88
C ILE A 45 4.84 12.63 7.52
N GLY A 46 5.22 13.42 8.52
CA GLY A 46 5.87 14.71 8.37
C GLY A 46 4.85 15.83 8.11
N CYS A 47 4.58 16.65 9.12
CA CYS A 47 3.58 17.72 9.11
C CYS A 47 4.14 19.08 8.64
N GLY A 48 5.32 19.08 8.03
CA GLY A 48 5.95 20.27 7.45
C GLY A 48 5.31 20.73 6.13
N GLY A 49 5.87 21.80 5.54
CA GLY A 49 5.29 22.46 4.36
C GLY A 49 5.05 21.56 3.13
N ARG A 50 5.86 20.51 2.95
CA ARG A 50 5.65 19.52 1.87
C ARG A 50 4.55 18.52 2.21
N GLY A 51 4.48 18.04 3.45
CA GLY A 51 3.45 17.11 3.89
C GLY A 51 2.05 17.73 3.82
N THR A 52 1.92 18.94 4.34
CA THR A 52 0.70 19.75 4.22
C THR A 52 0.31 19.98 2.75
N GLY A 53 1.28 20.34 1.89
CA GLY A 53 1.04 20.50 0.46
C GLY A 53 0.58 19.22 -0.22
N ALA A 54 1.16 18.08 0.12
CA ALA A 54 0.76 16.77 -0.40
C ALA A 54 -0.66 16.39 0.04
N THR A 55 -1.04 16.68 1.29
CA THR A 55 -2.41 16.47 1.78
C THR A 55 -3.42 17.32 1.01
N PHE A 56 -3.10 18.59 0.71
CA PHE A 56 -3.97 19.45 -0.10
C PHE A 56 -4.07 18.99 -1.56
N GLN A 57 -2.97 18.54 -2.17
CA GLN A 57 -3.02 17.92 -3.50
C GLN A 57 -3.91 16.66 -3.49
N ALA A 58 -3.79 15.87 -2.42
CA ALA A 58 -4.72 14.85 -1.94
C ALA A 58 -6.18 15.23 -2.21
N PHE A 59 -6.65 16.17 -1.40
CA PHE A 59 -8.03 16.66 -1.39
C PHE A 59 -8.44 17.35 -2.70
N GLY A 60 -7.50 17.92 -3.45
CA GLY A 60 -7.75 18.56 -4.74
C GLY A 60 -8.15 17.59 -5.86
N THR A 61 -8.02 16.29 -5.67
CA THR A 61 -8.38 15.28 -6.68
C THR A 61 -9.89 15.07 -6.85
N GLY A 62 -10.71 15.58 -5.92
CA GLY A 62 -12.16 15.39 -5.95
C GLY A 62 -12.65 14.02 -5.49
N HIS A 63 -11.74 13.12 -5.11
CA HIS A 63 -12.10 11.84 -4.47
C HIS A 63 -12.58 12.06 -3.04
N ASN A 64 -13.37 11.11 -2.54
CA ASN A 64 -13.84 11.10 -1.15
C ASN A 64 -12.71 10.65 -0.20
N ILE A 65 -11.83 11.59 0.15
CA ILE A 65 -10.63 11.32 0.96
C ILE A 65 -10.88 11.64 2.43
N LYS A 66 -10.33 10.82 3.33
CA LYS A 66 -10.29 11.08 4.77
C LYS A 66 -8.88 10.92 5.33
N LEU A 67 -8.31 11.97 5.90
CA LEU A 67 -7.08 11.89 6.68
C LEU A 67 -7.41 11.29 8.06
N VAL A 68 -6.85 10.13 8.38
CA VAL A 68 -7.21 9.36 9.59
C VAL A 68 -6.09 9.31 10.63
N ALA A 69 -4.86 9.62 10.24
CA ALA A 69 -3.72 9.64 11.14
C ALA A 69 -2.67 10.64 10.66
N MET A 70 -1.92 11.19 11.62
CA MET A 70 -0.79 12.07 11.37
C MET A 70 0.34 11.70 12.34
N ALA A 71 1.56 11.67 11.85
CA ALA A 71 2.78 11.59 12.65
C ALA A 71 3.80 12.59 12.09
N ASP A 72 4.66 13.13 12.94
CA ASP A 72 5.75 14.03 12.56
C ASP A 72 7.07 13.48 13.12
#